data_AF-A0A455T9C3-F1
#
_entry.id   AF-A0A455T9C3-F1
#
_cell.length_a   1.000
_cell.length_b   1.000
_cell.length_c   1.000
_cell.angle_alpha   90.00
_cell.angle_beta   90.00
_cell.angle_gamma   90.00
#
_symmetry.space_group_name_H-M   'P 1'
#
loop_
_entity.id
_entity.type
_entity.pdbx_description
1 polymer ?
#
loop_
_entity_poly.entity_id
_entity_poly.type
_entity_poly.pdbx_seq_one_letter_code
_entity_poly.pdbx_strand_id
1 'polypeptide(L)'
;MALDQGVSSLPQPLVRPTPAPRRRRSARLNALAEGLGTLLLRYWAHGVTALLGSIVLLAVSVPFLFYFGLDSVARPIYFALHLICAQIPSHSFYIFGHPLGMCERNFSIYASMFVGSLAFVLSKRRLPGIPWWLWAVTLLPIALDGFTQMFGWRESTPLLRVLTGTIFGLGNVLFVLPLIERNLVVTPQMTAAVQLRQALASQSWAAPAPAALGLDSAPSPVNASAAPPSGMASTEVSRPTVPLSQPDAQ
;
A
#
# COMPACT_ATOMS: atom_id res chain seq x y z
N MET A 1 -20.91 -60.23 43.98
CA MET A 1 -21.02 -59.07 43.09
C MET A 1 -19.94 -58.08 43.53
N ALA A 2 -18.64 -58.37 43.46
CA ALA A 2 -17.76 -58.69 42.33
C ALA A 2 -17.58 -57.50 41.35
N LEU A 3 -16.50 -56.73 41.60
CA LEU A 3 -15.56 -56.07 40.67
C LEU A 3 -16.11 -54.90 39.84
N ASP A 4 -15.76 -53.66 40.20
CA ASP A 4 -14.54 -52.93 39.76
C ASP A 4 -14.65 -52.46 38.30
N GLN A 5 -14.84 -51.14 38.09
CA GLN A 5 -14.29 -50.37 36.96
C GLN A 5 -14.25 -48.88 37.34
N GLY A 6 -13.21 -48.49 38.09
CA GLY A 6 -12.78 -47.10 38.18
C GLY A 6 -12.10 -46.67 36.88
N VAL A 7 -12.79 -45.94 36.02
CA VAL A 7 -12.16 -45.21 34.90
C VAL A 7 -11.67 -43.87 35.43
N SER A 8 -10.44 -43.86 35.95
CA SER A 8 -9.68 -42.63 36.18
C SER A 8 -8.97 -42.25 34.88
N SER A 9 -9.58 -41.38 34.08
CA SER A 9 -8.90 -40.77 32.93
C SER A 9 -7.98 -39.65 33.42
N LEU A 10 -6.75 -40.02 33.79
CA LEU A 10 -5.67 -39.04 33.96
C LEU A 10 -5.50 -38.27 32.63
N PRO A 11 -5.47 -36.92 32.64
CA PRO A 11 -5.17 -36.15 31.46
C PRO A 11 -3.75 -36.47 30.98
N GLN A 12 -3.61 -36.88 29.72
CA GLN A 12 -2.33 -37.06 29.04
C GLN A 12 -1.48 -35.78 29.19
N PRO A 13 -0.20 -35.87 29.60
CA PRO A 13 0.67 -34.71 29.65
C PRO A 13 0.86 -34.15 28.24
N LEU A 14 0.47 -32.90 28.07
CA LEU A 14 0.53 -32.15 26.82
C LEU A 14 1.99 -32.14 26.32
N VAL A 15 2.28 -32.94 25.30
CA VAL A 15 3.60 -33.01 24.68
C VAL A 15 3.92 -31.62 24.11
N ARG A 16 4.89 -30.93 24.74
CA ARG A 16 5.40 -29.66 24.23
C ARG A 16 6.09 -29.91 22.88
N PRO A 17 5.67 -29.25 21.79
CA PRO A 17 6.43 -29.30 20.55
C PRO A 17 7.81 -28.67 20.79
N THR A 18 8.86 -29.38 20.42
CA THR A 18 10.24 -28.86 20.45
C THR A 18 10.37 -27.70 19.44
N PRO A 19 10.97 -26.57 19.83
CA PRO A 19 11.16 -25.45 18.91
C PRO A 19 12.11 -25.86 17.78
N ALA A 20 11.64 -25.78 16.54
CA ALA A 20 12.42 -26.09 15.35
C ALA A 20 13.64 -25.15 15.23
N PRO A 21 14.82 -25.65 14.79
CA PRO A 21 16.02 -24.83 14.69
C PRO A 21 15.87 -23.75 13.60
N ARG A 22 15.90 -22.48 14.02
CA ARG A 22 15.85 -21.30 13.13
C ARG A 22 17.14 -21.22 12.29
N ARG A 23 17.01 -21.40 10.97
CA ARG A 23 18.13 -21.53 10.01
C ARG A 23 18.88 -20.20 9.80
N ARG A 24 20.02 -20.00 10.49
CA ARG A 24 20.85 -18.76 10.54
C ARG A 24 21.26 -18.13 9.18
N ARG A 25 21.26 -18.87 8.06
CA ARG A 25 21.56 -18.35 6.71
C ARG A 25 20.47 -17.42 6.14
N SER A 26 19.22 -17.57 6.57
CA SER A 26 18.14 -16.67 6.15
C SER A 26 18.28 -15.26 6.75
N ALA A 27 18.98 -15.11 7.88
CA ALA A 27 19.07 -13.82 8.57
C ALA A 27 19.77 -12.72 7.76
N ARG A 28 20.87 -13.04 7.05
CA ARG A 28 21.58 -12.05 6.21
C ARG A 28 20.79 -11.70 4.94
N LEU A 29 20.17 -12.69 4.30
CA LEU A 29 19.32 -12.47 3.13
C LEU A 29 18.08 -11.65 3.49
N ASN A 30 17.48 -11.92 4.65
CA ASN A 30 16.36 -11.15 5.17
C ASN A 30 16.78 -9.71 5.50
N ALA A 31 17.92 -9.50 6.15
CA ALA A 31 18.43 -8.16 6.44
C ALA A 31 18.73 -7.34 5.17
N LEU A 32 19.30 -7.98 4.14
CA LEU A 32 19.49 -7.35 2.83
C LEU A 32 18.17 -7.05 2.13
N ALA A 33 17.20 -7.96 2.17
CA ALA A 33 15.88 -7.75 1.60
C ALA A 33 15.12 -6.61 2.30
N GLU A 34 15.21 -6.52 3.62
CA GLU A 34 14.64 -5.43 4.43
C GLU A 34 15.33 -4.08 4.13
N GLY A 35 16.66 -4.07 4.01
CA GLY A 35 17.44 -2.89 3.63
C GLY A 35 17.12 -2.40 2.21
N LEU A 36 16.97 -3.32 1.26
CA LEU A 36 16.57 -2.99 -0.10
C LEU A 36 15.13 -2.47 -0.16
N GLY A 37 14.22 -3.09 0.59
CA GLY A 37 12.82 -2.66 0.68
C GLY A 37 12.69 -1.24 1.25
N THR A 38 13.42 -0.94 2.32
CA THR A 38 13.41 0.42 2.91
C THR A 38 14.04 1.45 1.97
N LEU A 39 15.10 1.11 1.25
CA LEU A 39 15.68 2.00 0.23
C LEU A 39 14.70 2.27 -0.92
N LEU A 40 14.04 1.22 -1.42
CA LEU A 40 13.05 1.33 -2.49
C LEU A 40 11.87 2.21 -2.07
N LEU A 41 11.31 1.99 -0.88
CA LEU A 41 10.25 2.82 -0.30
C LEU A 41 10.72 4.25 -0.02
N ARG A 42 12.00 4.47 0.28
CA ARG A 42 12.52 5.83 0.48
C ARG A 42 12.67 6.58 -0.83
N TYR A 43 13.05 5.92 -1.93
CA TYR A 43 13.34 6.57 -3.21
C TYR A 43 12.28 6.35 -4.30
N TRP A 44 11.14 5.71 -3.98
CA TRP A 44 10.11 5.36 -4.96
C TRP A 44 9.68 6.54 -5.85
N ALA A 45 9.41 7.71 -5.26
CA ALA A 45 8.96 8.89 -6.00
C ALA A 45 10.06 9.47 -6.92
N HIS A 46 11.33 9.37 -6.51
CA HIS A 46 12.46 9.72 -7.36
C HIS A 46 12.60 8.73 -8.51
N GLY A 47 12.38 7.43 -8.26
CA GLY A 47 12.37 6.40 -9.29
C GLY A 47 11.30 6.64 -10.35
N VAL A 48 10.06 6.96 -9.94
CA VAL A 48 8.96 7.32 -10.87
C VAL A 48 9.32 8.57 -11.68
N THR A 49 9.82 9.61 -11.02
CA THR A 49 10.20 10.87 -11.69
C THR A 49 11.34 10.64 -12.70
N ALA A 50 12.35 9.85 -12.33
CA ALA A 50 13.47 9.51 -13.20
C ALA A 50 13.01 8.69 -14.41
N LEU A 51 12.12 7.73 -14.21
CA LEU A 51 11.53 6.95 -15.30
C LEU A 51 10.77 7.84 -16.28
N LEU A 52 9.84 8.68 -15.80
CA LEU A 52 9.09 9.61 -16.63
C LEU A 52 10.02 10.60 -17.36
N GLY A 53 11.00 11.16 -16.64
CA GLY A 53 12.00 12.05 -17.21
C GLY A 53 12.82 11.37 -18.31
N SER A 54 13.23 10.11 -18.10
CA SER A 54 13.96 9.36 -19.12
C SER A 54 13.16 9.16 -20.41
N ILE A 55 11.85 8.87 -20.32
CA ILE A 55 10.98 8.73 -21.49
C ILE A 55 10.90 10.05 -22.28
N VAL A 56 10.68 11.16 -21.57
CA VAL A 56 10.59 12.50 -22.19
C VAL A 56 11.92 12.90 -22.83
N LEU A 57 13.04 12.72 -22.12
CA LEU A 57 14.37 13.06 -22.61
C LEU A 57 14.77 12.20 -23.82
N LEU A 58 14.43 10.91 -23.83
CA LEU A 58 14.64 10.04 -24.99
C LEU A 58 13.80 10.49 -26.19
N ALA A 59 12.55 10.88 -25.99
CA ALA A 59 11.72 11.36 -27.10
C ALA A 59 12.24 12.69 -27.68
N VAL A 60 12.71 13.60 -26.83
CA VAL A 60 13.32 14.87 -27.24
C VAL A 60 14.66 14.65 -27.92
N SER A 61 15.47 13.66 -27.51
CA SER A 61 16.80 13.45 -28.09
C SER A 61 16.77 12.92 -29.53
N VAL A 62 15.70 12.20 -29.93
CA VAL A 62 15.53 11.64 -31.28
C VAL A 62 15.81 12.64 -32.41
N PRO A 63 15.10 13.79 -32.52
CA PRO A 63 15.32 14.73 -33.63
C PRO A 63 16.73 15.32 -33.65
N PHE A 64 17.37 15.51 -32.49
CA PHE A 64 18.76 15.97 -32.42
C PHE A 64 19.73 14.89 -32.92
N LEU A 65 19.51 13.63 -32.54
CA LEU A 65 20.35 12.52 -33.00
C LEU A 65 20.27 12.35 -34.52
N PHE A 66 19.08 12.48 -35.12
CA PHE A 66 18.94 12.48 -36.58
C PHE A 66 19.60 13.70 -37.23
N TYR A 67 19.45 14.90 -36.65
CA TYR A 67 20.08 16.11 -37.17
C TYR A 67 21.62 16.01 -37.22
N PHE A 68 22.23 15.38 -36.21
CA PHE A 68 23.68 15.17 -36.18
C PHE A 68 24.15 13.95 -37.00
N GLY A 69 23.24 13.19 -37.64
CA GLY A 69 23.57 12.00 -38.42
C GLY A 69 23.91 10.76 -37.57
N LEU A 70 23.51 10.72 -36.29
CA LEU A 70 23.71 9.56 -35.40
C LEU A 70 22.56 8.54 -35.57
N ASP A 71 22.26 8.16 -36.82
CA ASP A 71 21.17 7.23 -37.15
C ASP A 71 21.23 5.90 -36.41
N SER A 72 22.44 5.36 -36.20
CA SER A 72 22.66 4.10 -35.48
C SER A 72 22.18 4.14 -34.04
N VAL A 73 22.16 5.32 -33.42
CA VAL A 73 21.65 5.52 -32.05
C VAL A 73 20.19 5.97 -32.06
N ALA A 74 19.81 6.82 -33.01
CA ALA A 74 18.45 7.34 -33.12
C ALA A 74 17.41 6.24 -33.39
N ARG A 75 17.70 5.32 -34.33
CA ARG A 75 16.74 4.30 -34.77
C ARG A 75 16.32 3.33 -33.66
N PRO A 76 17.23 2.75 -32.84
CA PRO A 76 16.83 1.91 -31.71
C PRO A 76 15.99 2.66 -30.67
N ILE A 77 16.33 3.91 -30.36
CA ILE A 77 15.56 4.74 -29.41
C ILE A 77 14.16 4.99 -29.97
N TYR A 78 14.07 5.42 -31.23
CA TYR A 78 12.80 5.66 -31.91
C TYR A 78 11.95 4.39 -31.96
N PHE A 79 12.54 3.25 -32.29
CA PHE A 79 11.87 1.96 -32.29
C PHE A 79 11.37 1.55 -30.90
N ALA A 80 12.17 1.72 -29.86
CA ALA A 80 11.76 1.43 -28.49
C ALA A 80 10.57 2.30 -28.04
N LEU A 81 10.56 3.58 -28.41
CA LEU A 81 9.44 4.49 -28.15
C LEU A 81 8.16 4.10 -28.89
N HIS A 82 8.26 3.27 -29.95
CA HIS A 82 7.09 2.76 -30.67
C HIS A 82 6.21 1.84 -29.81
N LEU A 83 6.78 1.21 -28.79
CA LEU A 83 6.03 0.44 -27.78
C LEU A 83 5.07 1.30 -26.97
N ILE A 84 5.34 2.60 -26.88
CA ILE A 84 4.60 3.57 -26.08
C ILE A 84 3.71 4.44 -26.98
N CYS A 85 4.15 4.70 -28.22
CA CYS A 85 3.51 5.64 -29.12
C CYS A 85 3.56 5.14 -30.56
N ALA A 86 2.43 5.17 -31.27
CA ALA A 86 2.38 4.80 -32.69
C ALA A 86 3.16 5.75 -33.63
N GLN A 87 3.65 6.91 -33.15
CA GLN A 87 4.52 7.83 -33.90
C GLN A 87 3.99 8.23 -35.29
N ILE A 88 2.73 8.69 -35.34
CA ILE A 88 2.08 9.14 -36.56
C ILE A 88 2.73 10.46 -37.02
N PRO A 89 3.36 10.53 -38.21
CA PRO A 89 4.13 11.71 -38.64
C PRO A 89 3.31 12.99 -38.77
N SER A 90 2.01 12.90 -39.07
CA SER A 90 1.10 14.04 -39.17
C SER A 90 0.69 14.64 -37.82
N HIS A 91 1.04 13.98 -36.71
CA HIS A 91 0.63 14.33 -35.35
C HIS A 91 1.83 14.40 -34.40
N SER A 92 3.01 14.69 -34.93
CA SER A 92 4.26 14.83 -34.19
C SER A 92 4.81 16.23 -34.35
N PHE A 93 5.51 16.72 -33.33
CA PHE A 93 6.27 17.95 -33.42
C PHE A 93 7.52 17.74 -34.28
N TYR A 94 7.94 18.77 -35.01
CA TYR A 94 9.16 18.72 -35.80
C TYR A 94 10.20 19.68 -35.21
N ILE A 95 11.41 19.18 -35.02
CA ILE A 95 12.58 19.95 -34.59
C ILE A 95 13.68 19.67 -35.61
N PHE A 96 14.25 20.72 -36.21
CA PHE A 96 15.23 20.63 -37.30
C PHE A 96 14.78 19.77 -38.49
N GLY A 97 13.48 19.75 -38.80
CA GLY A 97 12.92 18.94 -39.88
C GLY A 97 12.74 17.45 -39.56
N HIS A 98 13.07 17.01 -38.34
CA HIS A 98 12.85 15.64 -37.87
C HIS A 98 11.70 15.55 -36.87
N PRO A 99 10.87 14.50 -36.93
CA PRO A 99 9.78 14.31 -35.98
C PRO A 99 10.33 13.98 -34.59
N LEU A 100 9.61 14.42 -33.56
CA LEU A 100 9.85 14.03 -32.19
C LEU A 100 9.64 12.51 -32.02
N GLY A 101 10.31 11.89 -31.05
CA GLY A 101 10.19 10.45 -30.80
C GLY A 101 8.81 9.96 -30.34
N MET A 102 7.84 10.86 -30.16
CA MET A 102 6.45 10.57 -29.80
C MET A 102 5.51 11.58 -30.45
N CYS A 103 4.24 11.19 -30.67
CA CYS A 103 3.18 12.12 -31.08
C CYS A 103 2.95 13.21 -30.04
N GLU A 104 2.40 14.35 -30.48
CA GLU A 104 2.06 15.53 -29.67
C GLU A 104 1.28 15.17 -28.39
N ARG A 105 0.25 14.31 -28.53
CA ARG A 105 -0.59 13.86 -27.41
C ARG A 105 0.24 13.09 -26.38
N ASN A 106 0.94 12.02 -26.79
CA ASN A 106 1.73 11.19 -25.87
C ASN A 106 2.87 11.98 -25.23
N PHE A 107 3.54 12.84 -26.01
CA PHE A 107 4.56 13.73 -25.49
C PHE A 107 3.99 14.64 -24.39
N SER A 108 2.84 15.28 -24.61
CA SER A 108 2.22 16.16 -23.61
C SER A 108 1.80 15.43 -22.34
N ILE A 109 1.32 14.18 -22.44
CA ILE A 109 0.99 13.34 -21.28
C ILE A 109 2.25 13.05 -20.46
N TYR A 110 3.29 12.49 -21.08
CA TYR A 110 4.50 12.12 -20.35
C TYR A 110 5.27 13.33 -19.84
N ALA A 111 5.30 14.44 -20.60
CA ALA A 111 5.92 15.69 -20.17
C ALA A 111 5.20 16.29 -18.96
N SER A 112 3.86 16.33 -18.97
CA SER A 112 3.11 16.87 -17.84
C SER A 112 3.17 15.95 -16.61
N MET A 113 3.19 14.64 -16.80
CA MET A 113 3.45 13.67 -15.73
C MET A 113 4.85 13.85 -15.14
N PHE A 114 5.86 14.04 -15.99
CA PHE A 114 7.24 14.31 -15.55
C PHE A 114 7.30 15.61 -14.73
N VAL A 115 6.73 16.71 -15.23
CA VAL A 115 6.70 17.99 -14.51
C VAL A 115 5.93 17.88 -13.19
N GLY A 116 4.77 17.23 -13.19
CA GLY A 116 3.99 17.01 -11.97
C GLY A 116 4.72 16.14 -10.94
N SER A 117 5.41 15.08 -11.38
CA SER A 117 6.16 14.18 -10.50
C SER A 117 7.42 14.85 -9.95
N LEU A 118 8.09 15.65 -10.78
CA LEU A 118 9.18 16.51 -10.35
C LEU A 118 8.70 17.52 -9.30
N ALA A 119 7.58 18.20 -9.54
CA ALA A 119 6.97 19.10 -8.57
C ALA A 119 6.61 18.38 -7.26
N PHE A 120 6.10 17.15 -7.32
CA PHE A 120 5.80 16.31 -6.15
C PHE A 120 7.05 16.02 -5.32
N VAL A 121 8.15 15.62 -5.98
CA VAL A 121 9.44 15.36 -5.33
C VAL A 121 10.03 16.64 -4.74
N LEU A 122 10.06 17.74 -5.49
CA LEU A 122 10.59 19.04 -5.04
C LEU A 122 9.78 19.61 -3.87
N SER A 123 8.46 19.38 -3.86
CA SER A 123 7.57 19.76 -2.76
C SER A 123 7.71 18.85 -1.52
N LYS A 124 8.74 17.98 -1.48
CA LYS A 124 8.95 17.00 -0.41
C LYS A 124 7.71 16.13 -0.16
N ARG A 125 7.00 15.75 -1.23
CA ARG A 125 5.78 14.91 -1.21
C ARG A 125 4.59 15.52 -0.49
N ARG A 126 4.54 16.86 -0.38
CA ARG A 126 3.46 17.60 0.31
C ARG A 126 2.32 18.06 -0.60
N LEU A 127 2.34 17.73 -1.90
CA LEU A 127 1.27 18.16 -2.79
C LEU A 127 -0.08 17.56 -2.34
N PRO A 128 -1.15 18.37 -2.23
CA PRO A 128 -2.47 17.86 -1.92
C PRO A 128 -2.94 16.97 -3.08
N GLY A 129 -3.29 15.72 -2.75
CA GLY A 129 -3.89 14.82 -3.74
C GLY A 129 -5.31 15.24 -4.07
N ILE A 130 -5.67 15.11 -5.35
CA ILE A 130 -7.04 15.37 -5.81
C ILE A 130 -7.98 14.22 -5.43
N PRO A 131 -9.28 14.48 -5.19
CA PRO A 131 -10.27 13.42 -5.00
C PRO A 131 -10.56 12.67 -6.30
N TRP A 132 -11.07 11.44 -6.20
CA TRP A 132 -11.30 10.55 -7.35
C TRP A 132 -12.21 11.15 -8.43
N TRP A 133 -13.21 11.96 -8.04
CA TRP A 133 -14.13 12.60 -8.99
C TRP A 133 -13.44 13.67 -9.82
N LEU A 134 -12.49 14.42 -9.23
CA LEU A 134 -11.74 15.44 -9.97
C LEU A 134 -10.75 14.78 -10.94
N TRP A 135 -10.16 13.64 -10.53
CA TRP A 135 -9.38 12.80 -11.44
C TRP A 135 -10.22 12.31 -12.64
N ALA A 136 -11.45 11.85 -12.40
CA ALA A 136 -12.36 11.45 -13.47
C ALA A 136 -12.68 12.61 -14.44
N VAL A 137 -12.86 13.84 -13.92
CA VAL A 137 -13.04 15.04 -14.75
C VAL A 137 -11.82 15.32 -15.62
N THR A 138 -10.60 15.16 -15.10
CA THR A 138 -9.37 15.34 -15.92
C THR A 138 -9.20 14.29 -17.03
N LEU A 139 -9.86 13.13 -16.90
CA LEU A 139 -9.87 12.07 -17.91
C LEU A 139 -10.78 12.40 -19.11
N LEU A 140 -11.84 13.17 -18.85
CA LEU A 140 -12.93 13.36 -19.80
C LEU A 140 -12.50 14.08 -21.09
N PRO A 141 -11.69 15.17 -21.07
CA PRO A 141 -11.28 15.84 -22.29
C PRO A 141 -10.48 14.96 -23.25
N ILE A 142 -9.55 14.14 -22.73
CA ILE A 142 -8.74 13.25 -23.57
C ILE A 142 -9.55 12.06 -24.09
N ALA A 143 -10.49 11.55 -23.30
CA ALA A 143 -11.39 10.48 -23.72
C ALA A 143 -12.31 10.97 -24.84
N LEU A 144 -12.90 12.15 -24.71
CA LEU A 144 -13.74 12.75 -25.76
C LEU A 144 -12.94 13.07 -27.02
N ASP A 145 -11.75 13.65 -26.88
CA ASP A 145 -10.89 13.97 -28.01
C ASP A 145 -10.45 12.70 -28.77
N GLY A 146 -10.01 11.67 -28.06
CA GLY A 146 -9.67 10.37 -28.66
C GLY A 146 -10.86 9.66 -29.30
N PHE A 147 -12.01 9.66 -28.62
CA PHE A 147 -13.24 9.02 -29.10
C PHE A 147 -13.76 9.70 -30.37
N THR A 148 -13.94 11.02 -30.35
CA THR A 148 -14.43 11.77 -31.53
C THR A 148 -13.49 11.66 -32.72
N GLN A 149 -12.16 11.59 -32.49
CA GLN A 149 -11.18 11.38 -33.54
C GLN A 149 -11.24 9.95 -34.11
N MET A 150 -11.47 8.93 -33.28
CA MET A 150 -11.54 7.53 -33.71
C MET A 150 -12.73 7.26 -34.64
N PHE A 151 -13.86 7.93 -34.42
CA PHE A 151 -15.04 7.84 -35.29
C PHE A 151 -15.00 8.80 -36.49
N GLY A 152 -13.90 9.56 -36.66
CA GLY A 152 -13.75 10.50 -37.77
C GLY A 152 -14.69 11.70 -37.71
N TRP A 153 -15.34 11.95 -36.56
CA TRP A 153 -16.28 13.07 -36.40
C TRP A 153 -15.56 14.43 -36.38
N ARG A 154 -14.27 14.43 -36.06
CA ARG A 154 -13.46 15.64 -35.97
C ARG A 154 -11.97 15.31 -36.10
N GLU A 155 -11.22 16.12 -36.85
CA GLU A 155 -9.76 16.09 -36.79
C GLU A 155 -9.24 16.83 -35.56
N SER A 156 -8.31 16.21 -34.84
CA SER A 156 -7.76 16.82 -33.63
C SER A 156 -6.63 17.79 -33.95
N THR A 157 -6.73 19.02 -33.44
CA THR A 157 -5.71 20.05 -33.66
C THR A 157 -4.53 19.83 -32.71
N PRO A 158 -3.30 20.25 -33.09
CA PRO A 158 -2.13 20.12 -32.21
C PRO A 158 -2.35 20.72 -30.83
N LEU A 159 -2.98 21.90 -30.76
CA LEU A 159 -3.31 22.56 -29.50
C LEU A 159 -4.23 21.71 -28.62
N LEU A 160 -5.29 21.13 -29.19
CA LEU A 160 -6.23 20.34 -28.41
C LEU A 160 -5.57 19.06 -27.87
N ARG A 161 -4.74 18.40 -28.67
CA ARG A 161 -3.97 17.21 -28.26
C ARG A 161 -3.04 17.49 -27.08
N VAL A 162 -2.37 18.65 -27.12
CA VAL A 162 -1.49 19.08 -26.03
C VAL A 162 -2.28 19.42 -24.79
N LEU A 163 -3.39 20.16 -24.91
CA LEU A 163 -4.21 20.56 -23.77
C LEU A 163 -4.84 19.34 -23.08
N THR A 164 -5.51 18.46 -23.85
CA THR A 164 -6.17 17.28 -23.28
C THR A 164 -5.16 16.31 -22.69
N GLY A 165 -4.01 16.10 -23.34
CA GLY A 165 -2.92 15.28 -22.83
C GLY A 165 -2.27 15.87 -21.57
N THR A 166 -2.07 17.18 -21.51
CA THR A 166 -1.51 17.86 -20.32
C THR A 166 -2.45 17.73 -19.12
N ILE A 167 -3.76 17.99 -19.31
CA ILE A 167 -4.77 17.87 -18.25
C ILE A 167 -4.80 16.42 -17.73
N PHE A 168 -4.83 15.45 -18.63
CA PHE A 168 -4.84 14.04 -18.26
C PHE A 168 -3.57 13.62 -17.50
N GLY A 169 -2.38 13.99 -17.98
CA GLY A 169 -1.13 13.62 -17.34
C GLY A 169 -0.95 14.25 -15.95
N LEU A 170 -1.29 15.54 -15.79
CA LEU A 170 -1.30 16.20 -14.48
C LEU A 170 -2.32 15.58 -13.53
N GLY A 171 -3.54 15.34 -14.02
CA GLY A 171 -4.59 14.69 -13.23
C GLY A 171 -4.15 13.33 -12.68
N ASN A 172 -3.54 12.49 -13.52
CA ASN A 172 -3.00 11.20 -13.10
C ASN A 172 -1.93 11.35 -12.02
N VAL A 173 -0.97 12.26 -12.18
CA VAL A 173 0.09 12.43 -11.19
C VAL A 173 -0.41 13.01 -9.88
N LEU A 174 -1.29 14.00 -9.93
CA LEU A 174 -1.89 14.61 -8.73
C LEU A 174 -2.82 13.66 -7.98
N PHE A 175 -3.36 12.63 -8.65
CA PHE A 175 -4.17 11.60 -8.01
C PHE A 175 -3.30 10.44 -7.49
N VAL A 176 -2.51 9.83 -8.37
CA VAL A 176 -1.81 8.57 -8.11
C VAL A 176 -0.65 8.74 -7.13
N LEU A 177 0.20 9.77 -7.28
CA LEU A 177 1.37 9.90 -6.40
C LEU A 177 0.98 10.14 -4.93
N PRO A 178 0.07 11.08 -4.62
CA PRO A 178 -0.35 11.28 -3.23
C PRO A 178 -1.14 10.07 -2.68
N LEU A 179 -1.89 9.37 -3.52
CA LEU A 179 -2.57 8.13 -3.12
C LEU A 179 -1.56 7.05 -2.73
N ILE A 180 -0.52 6.84 -3.53
CA ILE A 180 0.56 5.89 -3.20
C ILE A 180 1.24 6.31 -1.90
N GLU A 181 1.65 7.57 -1.74
CA GLU A 181 2.33 8.04 -0.53
C GLU A 181 1.50 7.78 0.75
N ARG A 182 0.19 8.05 0.71
CA ARG A 182 -0.72 7.79 1.85
C ARG A 182 -0.75 6.31 2.22
N ASN A 183 -0.75 5.41 1.24
CA ASN A 183 -0.76 3.97 1.49
C ASN A 183 0.62 3.42 1.92
N LEU A 184 1.71 3.98 1.40
CA LEU A 184 3.06 3.59 1.76
C LEU A 184 3.44 4.02 3.18
N VAL A 185 2.99 5.20 3.66
CA VAL A 185 3.23 5.69 5.03
C VAL A 185 2.47 4.89 6.09
N VAL A 186 1.32 4.32 5.75
CA VAL A 186 0.52 3.48 6.67
C VAL A 186 1.22 2.13 6.93
N THR A 187 1.98 1.62 5.97
CA THR A 187 2.64 0.31 6.05
C THR A 187 3.70 0.20 7.17
N PRO A 188 4.64 1.15 7.38
CA PRO A 188 5.63 1.05 8.46
C PRO A 188 5.01 1.13 9.86
N GLN A 189 3.97 1.93 10.08
CA GLN A 189 3.26 1.97 11.38
C GLN A 189 2.53 0.65 11.65
N MET A 190 1.86 0.09 10.64
CA MET A 190 1.22 -1.23 10.72
C MET A 190 2.24 -2.34 10.97
N THR A 191 3.40 -2.28 10.31
CA THR A 191 4.47 -3.27 10.48
C THR A 191 5.05 -3.22 11.90
N ALA A 192 5.28 -2.02 12.45
CA ALA A 192 5.71 -1.84 13.84
C ALA A 192 4.66 -2.33 14.84
N ALA A 193 3.38 -2.06 14.61
CA ALA A 193 2.28 -2.55 15.44
C ALA A 193 2.16 -4.08 15.41
N VAL A 194 2.33 -4.70 14.23
CA VAL A 194 2.36 -6.17 14.08
C VAL A 194 3.57 -6.77 14.79
N GLN A 195 4.75 -6.18 14.64
CA GLN A 195 5.96 -6.63 15.35
C GLN A 195 5.81 -6.52 16.87
N LEU A 196 5.25 -5.42 17.37
CA LEU A 196 4.95 -5.24 18.80
C LEU A 196 3.94 -6.29 19.28
N ARG A 197 2.87 -6.53 18.52
CA ARG A 197 1.87 -7.56 18.85
C ARG A 197 2.48 -8.96 18.87
N GLN A 198 3.36 -9.27 17.93
CA GLN A 198 4.10 -10.54 17.92
C GLN A 198 5.07 -10.64 19.10
N ALA A 199 5.77 -9.56 19.45
CA ALA A 199 6.65 -9.51 20.62
C ALA A 199 5.85 -9.72 21.93
N LEU A 200 4.72 -9.05 22.09
CA LEU A 200 3.83 -9.22 23.24
C LEU A 200 3.24 -10.63 23.31
N ALA A 201 2.76 -11.17 22.19
CA ALA A 201 2.30 -12.56 22.11
C ALA A 201 3.42 -13.56 22.44
N SER A 202 4.66 -13.21 22.13
CA SER A 202 5.83 -14.03 22.49
C SER A 202 6.18 -13.97 23.99
N GLN A 203 5.87 -12.86 24.65
CA GLN A 203 6.09 -12.73 26.09
C GLN A 203 5.00 -13.44 26.89
N SER A 204 3.74 -13.41 26.41
CA SER A 204 2.63 -14.06 27.11
C SER A 204 2.75 -15.59 27.21
N TRP A 205 3.48 -16.24 26.30
CA TRP A 205 3.76 -17.70 26.43
C TRP A 205 5.00 -18.00 27.28
N ALA A 206 5.89 -17.03 27.46
CA ALA A 206 7.12 -17.17 28.24
C ALA A 206 6.95 -16.82 29.72
N ALA A 207 5.80 -16.28 30.14
CA ALA A 207 5.48 -16.07 31.54
C ALA A 207 5.42 -17.43 32.27
N PRO A 208 6.21 -17.65 33.34
CA PRO A 208 6.05 -18.84 34.16
C PRO A 208 4.62 -18.85 34.72
N ALA A 209 3.93 -20.00 34.60
CA ALA A 209 2.64 -20.19 35.25
C ALA A 209 2.76 -19.77 36.72
N PRO A 210 1.81 -19.00 37.28
CA PRO A 210 1.86 -18.66 38.70
C PRO A 210 1.99 -19.96 39.46
N ALA A 211 3.09 -20.10 40.21
CA ALA A 211 3.33 -21.23 41.07
C ALA A 211 2.06 -21.38 41.92
N ALA A 212 1.36 -22.50 41.75
CA ALA A 212 0.22 -22.82 42.58
C ALA A 212 0.67 -22.70 44.03
N LEU A 213 0.19 -21.67 44.73
CA LEU A 213 0.35 -21.51 46.15
C LEU A 213 -0.18 -22.81 46.78
N GLY A 214 0.73 -23.62 47.29
CA GLY A 214 0.43 -24.91 47.90
C GLY A 214 -0.59 -24.73 49.02
N LEU A 215 -1.77 -25.31 48.82
CA LEU A 215 -2.75 -25.54 49.88
C LEU A 215 -2.31 -26.79 50.67
N ASP A 216 -1.19 -26.70 51.37
CA ASP A 216 -0.79 -27.71 52.36
C ASP A 216 -1.00 -27.14 53.76
N SER A 217 -2.23 -27.28 54.27
CA SER A 217 -2.53 -27.62 55.67
C SER A 217 -4.03 -27.51 55.92
N ALA A 218 -4.77 -28.59 55.74
CA ALA A 218 -6.07 -28.76 56.37
C ALA A 218 -5.88 -29.59 57.65
N PRO A 219 -6.13 -29.05 58.86
CA PRO A 219 -6.30 -29.89 60.03
C PRO A 219 -7.74 -30.45 60.01
N SER A 220 -7.86 -31.78 60.06
CA SER A 220 -9.15 -32.47 60.21
C SER A 220 -9.84 -32.05 61.51
N PRO A 221 -11.13 -31.65 61.49
CA PRO A 221 -11.93 -31.60 62.69
C PRO A 221 -12.77 -32.87 62.84
N VAL A 222 -12.70 -33.39 64.06
CA VAL A 222 -13.46 -34.46 64.67
C VAL A 222 -14.97 -34.19 64.61
N ASN A 223 -15.74 -35.27 64.47
CA ASN A 223 -17.20 -35.32 64.60
C ASN A 223 -17.72 -34.60 65.85
N ALA A 224 -18.65 -33.66 65.68
CA ALA A 224 -19.63 -33.31 66.70
C ALA A 224 -20.94 -32.85 66.05
N SER A 225 -22.01 -33.60 66.32
CA SER A 225 -23.40 -33.27 66.00
C SER A 225 -23.83 -31.93 66.61
N ALA A 226 -24.52 -31.09 65.82
CA ALA A 226 -25.63 -30.25 66.27
C ALA A 226 -26.36 -29.62 65.06
N ALA A 227 -27.69 -29.72 65.06
CA ALA A 227 -28.63 -29.13 64.11
C ALA A 227 -28.84 -27.60 64.35
N PRO A 228 -29.52 -26.86 63.45
CA PRO A 228 -29.36 -25.41 63.23
C PRO A 228 -30.38 -24.54 63.99
N PRO A 229 -30.29 -23.19 63.86
CA PRO A 229 -31.47 -22.49 63.33
C PRO A 229 -31.19 -21.28 62.40
N SER A 230 -32.02 -21.21 61.35
CA SER A 230 -32.70 -20.06 60.73
C SER A 230 -32.01 -18.68 60.59
N GLY A 231 -31.93 -18.19 59.34
CA GLY A 231 -31.75 -16.77 59.03
C GLY A 231 -31.80 -16.47 57.54
N MET A 232 -32.94 -15.93 57.09
CA MET A 232 -33.24 -15.50 55.72
C MET A 232 -32.29 -14.42 55.18
N ALA A 233 -32.03 -14.47 53.87
CA ALA A 233 -32.45 -13.45 52.89
C ALA A 233 -31.37 -13.17 51.83
N SER A 234 -31.70 -13.56 50.60
CA SER A 234 -31.07 -13.22 49.34
C SER A 234 -31.03 -11.70 49.12
N THR A 235 -29.88 -11.16 48.69
CA THR A 235 -29.82 -9.86 48.04
C THR A 235 -29.10 -9.97 46.69
N GLU A 236 -29.79 -9.39 45.71
CA GLU A 236 -29.69 -9.59 44.29
C GLU A 236 -28.70 -8.59 43.67
N VAL A 237 -27.97 -9.06 42.66
CA VAL A 237 -26.90 -8.33 41.96
C VAL A 237 -27.51 -7.28 41.03
N SER A 238 -27.24 -6.00 41.30
CA SER A 238 -27.65 -4.88 40.43
C SER A 238 -26.63 -4.63 39.31
N ARG A 239 -27.06 -4.72 38.04
CA ARG A 239 -26.33 -4.22 36.85
C ARG A 239 -26.58 -2.71 36.67
N PRO A 240 -25.58 -1.91 36.23
CA PRO A 240 -25.81 -0.51 35.89
C PRO A 240 -26.32 -0.33 34.45
N THR A 241 -27.35 0.50 34.31
CA THR A 241 -27.99 0.91 33.05
C THR A 241 -27.29 2.14 32.48
N VAL A 242 -26.91 2.11 31.20
CA VAL A 242 -26.35 3.25 30.44
C VAL A 242 -27.51 3.99 29.75
N PRO A 243 -27.64 5.34 29.83
CA PRO A 243 -28.67 6.07 29.11
C PRO A 243 -28.26 6.35 27.66
N LEU A 244 -29.20 6.11 26.74
CA LEU A 244 -29.14 6.50 25.32
C LEU A 244 -29.55 7.98 25.16
N SER A 245 -28.70 8.79 24.53
CA SER A 245 -28.99 10.16 24.10
C SER A 245 -29.82 10.19 22.82
N GLN A 246 -30.96 10.90 22.82
CA GLN A 246 -31.75 11.21 21.62
C GLN A 246 -31.20 12.44 20.86
N PRO A 247 -31.50 12.60 19.57
CA PRO A 247 -31.02 13.71 18.75
C PRO A 247 -31.99 14.91 18.77
N ASP A 248 -31.45 16.11 18.91
CA ASP A 248 -32.19 17.37 18.77
C ASP A 248 -32.48 17.68 17.30
N ALA A 249 -33.74 18.00 17.03
CA ALA A 249 -34.21 18.62 15.80
C ALA A 249 -34.28 20.13 15.99
N GLN A 250 -33.58 20.87 15.12
CA GLN A 250 -33.90 22.23 14.67
C GLN A 250 -33.09 22.54 13.41
#